data_AF-A0A6I1GN20-F1
#
_entry.id   AF-A0A6I1GN20-F1
#
_cell.length_a   1.000
_cell.length_b   1.000
_cell.length_c   1.000
_cell.angle_alpha   90.00
_cell.angle_beta   90.00
_cell.angle_gamma   90.00
#
_symmetry.space_group_name_H-M   'P 1'
#
loop_
_entity.id
_entity.type
_entity.pdbx_description
1 polymer ?
#
loop_
_entity_poly.entity_id
_entity_poly.type
_entity_poly.pdbx_seq_one_letter_code
_entity_poly.pdbx_strand_id
1 'polypeptide(L)'
;MPSLSEETNGRVSMLMPGSTIGIIGGGQLGRMMALSARYMGFRVGVLDPTPNCPTAQVADFQITAEYDDKTAIHDLAVQSDVLTYEFENVDADAIDEVRGIAAAPQGTDLLRVTQHRVHEKQFINDHGTATAPWRAVNNFDELDAALDEIHYPAVLKTVSGGYDGHGQMVLRSDADLEKIRARGDRGGGFPPSILEGFVDFAFEASILVSGNGKDFVTFPIVRNEHRNNILHMTIAPAKVSEHVAREAHELAIRLAKGFELAGTLAIELFITKDDQVIVNELAPRPHNSGHYTIEACSMDQFDAHIRGIAGWPMPEPKLLSPAVMVNVLGQHVEPTRALIKDHPEWNVHDYGKAEVRHDRKMGHITVLTDDPERTVADLEATGCWDDLKKKA
;
A
#
# COMPACT_ATOMS: atom_id res chain seq x y z
N MET A 1 -17.28 -7.18 1.13
CA MET A 1 -17.31 -5.73 1.39
C MET A 1 -18.43 -5.20 0.53
N PRO A 2 -19.41 -4.53 1.11
CA PRO A 2 -20.60 -4.12 0.37
C PRO A 2 -20.28 -3.03 -0.66
N SER A 3 -20.84 -3.15 -1.86
CA SER A 3 -20.84 -2.05 -2.83
C SER A 3 -21.55 -0.82 -2.24
N LEU A 4 -21.34 0.37 -2.81
CA LEU A 4 -22.04 1.59 -2.40
C LEU A 4 -23.57 1.42 -2.40
N SER A 5 -24.09 0.68 -3.40
CA SER A 5 -25.50 0.36 -3.47
C SER A 5 -25.96 -0.53 -2.32
N GLU A 6 -25.14 -1.48 -1.85
CA GLU A 6 -25.50 -2.36 -0.74
C GLU A 6 -25.41 -1.60 0.59
N GLU A 7 -24.35 -0.82 0.81
CA GLU A 7 -24.19 0.06 1.98
C GLU A 7 -25.38 1.00 2.18
N THR A 8 -25.90 1.53 1.07
CA THR A 8 -26.99 2.49 1.13
C THR A 8 -28.37 1.84 1.02
N ASN A 9 -28.48 0.51 1.05
CA ASN A 9 -29.72 -0.25 0.83
C ASN A 9 -30.45 0.15 -0.46
N GLY A 10 -29.68 0.36 -1.53
CA GLY A 10 -30.15 0.74 -2.87
C GLY A 10 -30.45 2.22 -3.05
N ARG A 11 -30.27 3.07 -2.02
CA ARG A 11 -30.55 4.51 -2.12
C ARG A 11 -29.59 5.24 -3.05
N VAL A 12 -28.32 4.82 -3.07
CA VAL A 12 -27.27 5.41 -3.90
C VAL A 12 -26.48 4.30 -4.58
N SER A 13 -26.62 4.18 -5.89
CA SER A 13 -25.81 3.24 -6.67
C SER A 13 -24.53 3.86 -7.22
N MET A 14 -24.50 5.18 -7.33
CA MET A 14 -23.38 5.95 -7.90
C MET A 14 -23.39 7.37 -7.31
N LEU A 15 -22.24 7.88 -6.86
CA LEU A 15 -22.10 9.28 -6.46
C LEU A 15 -21.97 10.17 -7.70
N MET A 16 -22.55 11.35 -7.67
CA MET A 16 -22.45 12.31 -8.77
C MET A 16 -21.46 13.43 -8.44
N PRO A 17 -20.84 14.09 -9.44
CA PRO A 17 -20.04 15.28 -9.20
C PRO A 17 -20.81 16.31 -8.38
N GLY A 18 -20.13 16.95 -7.43
CA GLY A 18 -20.71 17.81 -6.40
C GLY A 18 -20.87 17.13 -5.03
N SER A 19 -20.92 15.78 -4.98
CA SER A 19 -20.86 15.01 -3.73
C SER A 19 -19.51 15.18 -3.02
N THR A 20 -19.48 14.88 -1.72
CA THR A 20 -18.31 15.03 -0.84
C THR A 20 -17.73 13.67 -0.44
N ILE A 21 -16.43 13.49 -0.66
CA ILE A 21 -15.65 12.33 -0.21
C ILE A 21 -14.87 12.73 1.05
N GLY A 22 -15.13 12.04 2.16
CA GLY A 22 -14.36 12.18 3.39
C GLY A 22 -13.21 11.19 3.44
N ILE A 23 -11.98 11.66 3.63
CA ILE A 23 -10.76 10.84 3.70
C ILE A 23 -10.24 10.82 5.14
N ILE A 24 -10.07 9.63 5.71
CA ILE A 24 -9.42 9.42 7.01
C ILE A 24 -7.93 9.15 6.77
N GLY A 25 -7.07 10.04 7.29
CA GLY A 25 -5.66 10.12 6.94
C GLY A 25 -5.38 11.21 5.91
N GLY A 26 -4.39 12.06 6.17
CA GLY A 26 -4.09 13.24 5.37
C GLY A 26 -2.70 13.26 4.74
N GLY A 27 -2.03 12.11 4.66
CA GLY A 27 -0.76 11.90 3.97
C GLY A 27 -0.82 12.03 2.45
N GLN A 28 0.21 11.51 1.77
CA GLN A 28 0.37 11.69 0.33
C GLN A 28 -0.63 10.90 -0.51
N LEU A 29 -1.14 9.78 0.01
CA LEU A 29 -2.08 8.92 -0.72
C LEU A 29 -3.44 9.62 -0.83
N GLY A 30 -3.92 10.15 0.28
CA GLY A 30 -5.09 11.01 0.42
C GLY A 30 -4.97 12.27 -0.42
N ARG A 31 -3.77 12.87 -0.51
CA ARG A 31 -3.52 14.03 -1.38
C ARG A 31 -3.77 13.66 -2.83
N MET A 32 -3.22 12.54 -3.30
CA MET A 32 -3.39 12.11 -4.68
C MET A 32 -4.83 11.61 -4.96
N MET A 33 -5.48 10.95 -4.00
CA MET A 33 -6.92 10.65 -4.05
C MET A 33 -7.77 11.93 -4.17
N ALA A 34 -7.45 12.95 -3.38
CA ALA A 34 -8.14 14.23 -3.40
C ALA A 34 -7.96 14.93 -4.75
N LEU A 35 -6.77 14.93 -5.33
CA LEU A 35 -6.52 15.49 -6.66
C LEU A 35 -7.36 14.78 -7.74
N SER A 36 -7.39 13.45 -7.76
CA SER A 36 -8.25 12.68 -8.68
C SER A 36 -9.73 12.96 -8.46
N ALA A 37 -10.18 12.98 -7.20
CA ALA A 37 -11.58 13.30 -6.85
C ALA A 37 -11.99 14.70 -7.35
N ARG A 38 -11.09 15.68 -7.22
CA ARG A 38 -11.29 17.06 -7.70
C ARG A 38 -11.39 17.13 -9.22
N TYR A 39 -10.60 16.36 -9.97
CA TYR A 39 -10.74 16.27 -11.43
C TYR A 39 -12.11 15.72 -11.85
N MET A 40 -12.69 14.83 -11.03
CA MET A 40 -14.03 14.26 -11.23
C MET A 40 -15.16 15.15 -10.69
N GLY A 41 -14.84 16.32 -10.12
CA GLY A 41 -15.81 17.29 -9.63
C GLY A 41 -16.37 16.99 -8.24
N PHE A 42 -15.75 16.10 -7.47
CA PHE A 42 -16.10 15.89 -6.06
C PHE A 42 -15.51 16.97 -5.16
N ARG A 43 -16.19 17.19 -4.03
CA ARG A 43 -15.63 17.91 -2.88
C ARG A 43 -14.87 16.94 -2.00
N VAL A 44 -13.87 17.41 -1.27
CA VAL A 44 -13.03 16.57 -0.41
C VAL A 44 -12.96 17.14 1.01
N GLY A 45 -13.24 16.30 1.99
CA GLY A 45 -12.94 16.54 3.40
C GLY A 45 -11.83 15.60 3.87
N VAL A 46 -11.00 16.04 4.81
CA VAL A 46 -9.97 15.16 5.40
C VAL A 46 -9.92 15.25 6.92
N LEU A 47 -9.68 14.12 7.58
CA LEU A 47 -9.32 14.04 8.99
C LEU A 47 -7.85 13.63 9.12
N ASP A 48 -7.05 14.47 9.79
CA ASP A 48 -5.64 14.21 10.08
C ASP A 48 -5.17 15.02 11.30
N PRO A 49 -4.36 14.45 12.21
CA PRO A 49 -3.91 15.14 13.41
C PRO A 49 -2.95 16.32 13.13
N THR A 50 -2.36 16.37 11.94
CA THR A 50 -1.43 17.42 11.53
C THR A 50 -2.18 18.51 10.75
N PRO A 51 -2.24 19.76 11.26
CA PRO A 51 -2.77 20.88 10.51
C PRO A 51 -2.03 21.04 9.17
N ASN A 52 -2.76 21.35 8.09
CA ASN A 52 -2.18 21.55 6.75
C ASN A 52 -1.37 20.32 6.26
N CYS A 53 -1.83 19.11 6.63
CA CYS A 53 -1.32 17.86 6.10
C CYS A 53 -1.37 17.84 4.55
N PRO A 54 -0.58 16.98 3.88
CA PRO A 54 -0.54 16.93 2.42
C PRO A 54 -1.90 16.92 1.71
N THR A 55 -2.89 16.22 2.26
CA THR A 55 -4.26 16.16 1.72
C THR A 55 -5.02 17.46 1.95
N ALA A 56 -4.91 18.07 3.14
CA ALA A 56 -5.60 19.32 3.46
C ALA A 56 -5.20 20.48 2.53
N GLN A 57 -3.99 20.45 1.98
CA GLN A 57 -3.51 21.44 1.00
C GLN A 57 -4.31 21.45 -0.31
N VAL A 58 -5.10 20.40 -0.58
CA VAL A 58 -5.92 20.25 -1.79
C VAL A 58 -7.38 19.89 -1.49
N ALA A 59 -7.76 19.83 -0.20
CA ALA A 59 -9.12 19.53 0.25
C ALA A 59 -9.96 20.81 0.40
N ASP A 60 -11.29 20.65 0.41
CA ASP A 60 -12.23 21.76 0.67
C ASP A 60 -12.33 22.10 2.16
N PHE A 61 -12.07 21.12 3.05
CA PHE A 61 -11.97 21.33 4.50
C PHE A 61 -11.09 20.27 5.18
N GLN A 62 -10.61 20.59 6.39
CA GLN A 62 -9.86 19.68 7.27
C GLN A 62 -10.50 19.65 8.66
N ILE A 63 -10.59 18.45 9.24
CA ILE A 63 -10.80 18.21 10.67
C ILE A 63 -9.47 17.78 11.27
N THR A 64 -8.96 18.54 12.24
CA THR A 64 -7.68 18.22 12.91
C THR A 64 -7.95 17.46 14.21
N ALA A 65 -7.74 16.15 14.17
CA ALA A 65 -7.92 15.24 15.31
C ALA A 65 -7.12 13.93 15.07
N GLU A 66 -6.93 13.16 16.14
CA GLU A 66 -6.33 11.81 16.05
C GLU A 66 -7.25 10.83 15.33
N TYR A 67 -6.68 9.77 14.77
CA TYR A 67 -7.40 8.78 13.95
C TYR A 67 -8.35 7.86 14.74
N ASP A 68 -8.29 7.89 16.07
CA ASP A 68 -9.16 7.16 16.98
C ASP A 68 -10.20 8.09 17.66
N ASP A 69 -10.24 9.38 17.30
CA ASP A 69 -11.27 10.30 17.79
C ASP A 69 -12.61 10.04 17.08
N LYS A 70 -13.45 9.27 17.75
CA LYS A 70 -14.81 8.92 17.29
C LYS A 70 -15.68 10.15 17.00
N THR A 71 -15.51 11.24 17.74
CA THR A 71 -16.29 12.47 17.52
C THR A 71 -15.86 13.12 16.20
N ALA A 72 -14.56 13.21 15.97
CA ALA A 72 -14.03 13.76 14.73
C ALA A 72 -14.39 12.91 13.50
N ILE A 73 -14.37 11.58 13.61
CA ILE A 73 -14.81 10.66 12.55
C ILE A 73 -16.31 10.84 12.26
N HIS A 74 -17.12 10.98 13.30
CA HIS A 74 -18.54 11.31 13.16
C HIS A 74 -18.75 12.66 12.45
N ASP A 75 -18.01 13.69 12.82
CA ASP A 75 -18.12 15.03 12.20
C ASP A 75 -17.68 15.03 10.73
N LEU A 76 -16.70 14.19 10.37
CA LEU A 76 -16.33 13.94 8.98
C LEU A 76 -17.47 13.24 8.23
N ALA A 77 -18.07 12.21 8.84
CA ALA A 77 -19.18 11.46 8.25
C ALA A 77 -20.40 12.34 7.97
N VAL A 78 -20.78 13.22 8.91
CA VAL A 78 -21.90 14.16 8.74
C VAL A 78 -21.70 15.11 7.55
N GLN A 79 -20.45 15.42 7.20
CA GLN A 79 -20.10 16.33 6.12
C GLN A 79 -19.77 15.61 4.79
N SER A 80 -19.91 14.29 4.74
CA SER A 80 -19.50 13.46 3.60
C SER A 80 -20.66 12.62 3.07
N ASP A 81 -20.70 12.40 1.75
CA ASP A 81 -21.62 11.43 1.14
C ASP A 81 -21.04 10.01 1.19
N VAL A 82 -19.71 9.90 1.20
CA VAL A 82 -18.96 8.65 1.33
C VAL A 82 -17.68 8.86 2.12
N LEU A 83 -17.26 7.83 2.85
CA LEU A 83 -15.99 7.78 3.56
C LEU A 83 -15.02 6.80 2.87
N THR A 84 -13.75 7.16 2.93
CA THR A 84 -12.61 6.31 2.56
C THR A 84 -11.47 6.53 3.56
N TYR A 85 -10.52 5.60 3.61
CA TYR A 85 -9.31 5.70 4.43
C TYR A 85 -8.07 5.54 3.56
N GLU A 86 -7.02 6.31 3.84
CA GLU A 86 -5.73 6.18 3.15
C GLU A 86 -4.69 5.37 3.95
N PHE A 87 -4.96 5.08 5.21
CA PHE A 87 -3.99 4.56 6.16
C PHE A 87 -4.50 3.31 6.86
N GLU A 88 -3.63 2.33 7.06
CA GLU A 88 -4.00 1.01 7.59
C GLU A 88 -4.21 1.00 9.10
N ASN A 89 -3.76 2.01 9.86
CA ASN A 89 -3.94 2.03 11.33
C ASN A 89 -5.09 2.94 11.78
N VAL A 90 -6.09 3.16 10.92
CA VAL A 90 -7.34 3.83 11.33
C VAL A 90 -8.19 2.91 12.21
N ASP A 91 -8.98 3.49 13.12
CA ASP A 91 -9.90 2.74 13.96
C ASP A 91 -11.09 2.25 13.12
N ALA A 92 -11.06 0.97 12.77
CA ALA A 92 -12.10 0.31 12.01
C ALA A 92 -13.45 0.27 12.76
N ASP A 93 -13.46 0.18 14.10
CA ASP A 93 -14.70 0.20 14.89
C ASP A 93 -15.35 1.58 14.81
N ALA A 94 -14.54 2.65 14.86
CA ALA A 94 -15.03 4.01 14.70
C ALA A 94 -15.64 4.27 13.31
N ILE A 95 -15.09 3.66 12.25
CA ILE A 95 -15.69 3.71 10.90
C ILE A 95 -17.04 2.98 10.89
N ASP A 96 -17.12 1.77 11.50
CA ASP A 96 -18.36 1.00 11.53
C ASP A 96 -19.51 1.73 12.26
N GLU A 97 -19.19 2.47 13.33
CA GLU A 97 -20.16 3.27 14.08
C GLU A 97 -20.83 4.38 13.23
N VAL A 98 -20.15 4.89 12.19
CA VAL A 98 -20.63 6.01 11.38
C VAL A 98 -21.17 5.61 9.99
N ARG A 99 -21.12 4.32 9.63
CA ARG A 99 -21.61 3.82 8.33
C ARG A 99 -23.11 4.06 8.09
N GLY A 100 -23.89 4.25 9.17
CA GLY A 100 -25.29 4.67 9.07
C GLY A 100 -25.49 6.13 8.63
N ILE A 101 -24.46 6.97 8.77
CA ILE A 101 -24.46 8.40 8.43
C ILE A 101 -23.91 8.60 7.01
N ALA A 102 -22.70 8.10 6.75
CA ALA A 102 -22.05 8.13 5.44
C ALA A 102 -21.56 6.73 5.08
N ALA A 103 -21.81 6.30 3.84
CA ALA A 103 -21.40 4.97 3.40
C ALA A 103 -19.88 4.84 3.38
N ALA A 104 -19.36 3.65 3.71
CA ALA A 104 -17.95 3.32 3.51
C ALA A 104 -17.86 2.04 2.66
N PRO A 105 -17.91 2.13 1.32
CA PRO A 105 -17.97 0.97 0.43
C PRO A 105 -16.77 0.04 0.56
N GLN A 106 -15.60 0.57 0.94
CA GLN A 106 -14.45 -0.25 1.30
C GLN A 106 -14.75 -1.23 2.45
N GLY A 107 -15.77 -0.97 3.27
CA GLY A 107 -16.00 -1.69 4.52
C GLY A 107 -14.78 -1.65 5.45
N THR A 108 -14.83 -2.49 6.48
CA THR A 108 -13.77 -2.60 7.50
C THR A 108 -13.20 -4.01 7.62
N ASP A 109 -13.84 -5.02 7.01
CA ASP A 109 -13.41 -6.42 7.11
C ASP A 109 -11.99 -6.63 6.56
N LEU A 110 -11.72 -6.16 5.34
CA LEU A 110 -10.40 -6.28 4.73
C LEU A 110 -9.36 -5.49 5.51
N LEU A 111 -9.69 -4.28 5.98
CA LEU A 111 -8.82 -3.48 6.83
C LEU A 111 -8.39 -4.25 8.10
N ARG A 112 -9.35 -4.89 8.78
CA ARG A 112 -9.07 -5.71 9.98
C ARG A 112 -8.22 -6.93 9.67
N VAL A 113 -8.44 -7.56 8.52
CA VAL A 113 -7.64 -8.69 8.07
C VAL A 113 -6.20 -8.25 7.84
N THR A 114 -5.96 -7.17 7.12
CA THR A 114 -4.61 -6.68 6.77
C THR A 114 -3.90 -5.99 7.92
N GLN A 115 -4.61 -5.51 8.96
CA GLN A 115 -4.02 -4.99 10.20
C GLN A 115 -3.32 -6.06 11.04
N HIS A 116 -3.58 -7.35 10.80
CA HIS A 116 -3.06 -8.45 11.59
C HIS A 116 -2.44 -9.55 10.71
N ARG A 117 -1.11 -9.62 10.67
CA ARG A 117 -0.34 -10.48 9.73
C ARG A 117 -0.75 -11.96 9.76
N VAL A 118 -1.10 -12.51 10.92
CA VAL A 118 -1.60 -13.91 11.00
C VAL A 118 -2.98 -14.05 10.35
N HIS A 119 -3.88 -13.07 10.54
CA HIS A 119 -5.21 -13.13 9.92
C HIS A 119 -5.10 -12.91 8.42
N GLU A 120 -4.25 -11.99 7.99
CA GLU A 120 -3.93 -11.78 6.58
C GLU A 120 -3.41 -13.07 5.92
N LYS A 121 -2.37 -13.70 6.48
CA LYS A 121 -1.79 -14.93 5.92
C LYS A 121 -2.81 -16.07 5.89
N GLN A 122 -3.54 -16.26 6.98
CA GLN A 122 -4.60 -17.27 7.06
C GLN A 122 -5.66 -17.03 5.98
N PHE A 123 -6.13 -15.79 5.85
CA PHE A 123 -7.12 -15.41 4.84
C PHE A 123 -6.63 -15.71 3.43
N ILE A 124 -5.39 -15.31 3.10
CA ILE A 124 -4.80 -15.57 1.78
C ILE A 124 -4.75 -17.08 1.51
N ASN A 125 -4.30 -17.88 2.48
CA ASN A 125 -4.21 -19.33 2.33
C ASN A 125 -5.58 -20.02 2.23
N ASP A 126 -6.58 -19.57 2.98
CA ASP A 126 -7.96 -20.07 2.90
C ASP A 126 -8.59 -19.82 1.53
N HIS A 127 -8.11 -18.81 0.79
CA HIS A 127 -8.50 -18.52 -0.60
C HIS A 127 -7.67 -19.28 -1.65
N GLY A 128 -6.91 -20.29 -1.22
CA GLY A 128 -6.13 -21.16 -2.09
C GLY A 128 -4.93 -20.43 -2.72
N THR A 129 -4.41 -19.41 -2.04
CA THR A 129 -3.26 -18.62 -2.51
C THR A 129 -2.05 -18.89 -1.63
N ALA A 130 -0.90 -19.14 -2.26
CA ALA A 130 0.34 -19.43 -1.56
C ALA A 130 0.93 -18.17 -0.91
N THR A 131 1.46 -18.34 0.29
CA THR A 131 2.26 -17.34 1.02
C THR A 131 3.57 -18.00 1.46
N ALA A 132 4.51 -17.21 1.97
CA ALA A 132 5.65 -17.76 2.71
C ALA A 132 5.17 -18.69 3.83
N PRO A 133 5.81 -19.86 4.07
CA PRO A 133 5.47 -20.72 5.20
C PRO A 133 5.50 -19.93 6.50
N TRP A 134 4.49 -20.10 7.37
CA TRP A 134 4.38 -19.25 8.56
C TRP A 134 3.80 -19.98 9.77
N ARG A 135 4.10 -19.45 10.96
CA ARG A 135 3.52 -19.85 12.25
C ARG A 135 3.26 -18.62 13.11
N ALA A 136 2.12 -18.60 13.78
CA ALA A 136 1.88 -17.65 14.87
C ALA A 136 2.76 -18.04 16.06
N VAL A 137 3.40 -17.05 16.69
CA VAL A 137 4.29 -17.26 17.84
C VAL A 137 4.02 -16.17 18.89
N ASN A 138 3.65 -16.58 20.10
CA ASN A 138 3.23 -15.67 21.19
C ASN A 138 4.15 -15.75 22.41
N ASN A 139 5.13 -16.65 22.38
CA ASN A 139 6.14 -16.83 23.43
C ASN A 139 7.38 -17.51 22.83
N PHE A 140 8.43 -17.65 23.65
CA PHE A 140 9.69 -18.25 23.22
C PHE A 140 9.58 -19.75 22.88
N ASP A 141 8.74 -20.50 23.60
CA ASP A 141 8.57 -21.94 23.35
C ASP A 141 7.88 -22.18 21.99
N GLU A 142 6.86 -21.37 21.66
CA GLU A 142 6.23 -21.35 20.34
C GLU A 142 7.20 -20.91 19.24
N LEU A 143 8.10 -19.96 19.53
CA LEU A 143 9.13 -19.54 18.57
C LEU A 143 10.13 -20.67 18.28
N ASP A 144 10.57 -21.41 19.30
CA ASP A 144 11.47 -22.55 19.12
C ASP A 144 10.79 -23.65 18.27
N ALA A 145 9.56 -24.02 18.63
CA ALA A 145 8.79 -25.00 17.87
C ALA A 145 8.56 -24.57 16.42
N ALA A 146 8.28 -23.28 16.18
CA ALA A 146 8.11 -22.75 14.84
C ALA A 146 9.43 -22.77 14.04
N LEU A 147 10.58 -22.53 14.68
CA LEU A 147 11.90 -22.61 14.03
C LEU A 147 12.30 -24.05 13.70
N ASP A 148 11.89 -25.03 14.52
CA ASP A 148 12.07 -26.45 14.22
C ASP A 148 11.31 -26.88 12.95
N GLU A 149 10.21 -26.19 12.61
CA GLU A 149 9.41 -26.46 11.40
C GLU A 149 9.82 -25.61 10.19
N ILE A 150 10.02 -24.30 10.39
CA ILE A 150 10.29 -23.33 9.31
C ILE A 150 11.77 -23.29 8.93
N HIS A 151 12.65 -23.56 9.89
CA HIS A 151 14.10 -23.47 9.80
C HIS A 151 14.63 -22.06 9.48
N TYR A 152 15.96 -21.93 9.52
CA TYR A 152 16.66 -20.71 9.11
C TYR A 152 16.97 -20.71 7.60
N PRO A 153 17.04 -19.53 6.95
CA PRO A 153 16.70 -18.23 7.50
C PRO A 153 15.17 -18.03 7.63
N ALA A 154 14.77 -17.28 8.64
CA ALA A 154 13.38 -16.91 8.90
C ALA A 154 13.27 -15.43 9.24
N VAL A 155 12.07 -14.88 9.21
CA VAL A 155 11.78 -13.49 9.59
C VAL A 155 10.71 -13.49 10.67
N LEU A 156 11.05 -12.97 11.84
CA LEU A 156 10.11 -12.75 12.92
C LEU A 156 9.52 -11.34 12.79
N LYS A 157 8.20 -11.22 12.71
CA LYS A 157 7.49 -9.94 12.58
C LYS A 157 6.44 -9.81 13.69
N THR A 158 6.24 -8.63 14.25
CA THR A 158 5.07 -8.37 15.11
C THR A 158 3.79 -8.51 14.29
N VAL A 159 2.72 -9.04 14.90
CA VAL A 159 1.46 -9.27 14.16
C VAL A 159 0.79 -7.98 13.70
N SER A 160 1.03 -6.86 14.37
CA SER A 160 0.46 -5.55 14.05
C SER A 160 1.50 -4.43 14.19
N GLY A 161 1.18 -3.26 13.62
CA GLY A 161 1.95 -2.02 13.77
C GLY A 161 3.31 -1.97 13.06
N GLY A 162 3.66 -2.99 12.28
CA GLY A 162 4.91 -3.01 11.49
C GLY A 162 4.73 -2.33 10.13
N TYR A 163 5.71 -1.51 9.72
CA TYR A 163 5.75 -0.79 8.44
C TYR A 163 7.20 -0.49 8.04
N ASP A 164 7.53 -0.43 6.75
CA ASP A 164 8.87 -0.05 6.24
C ASP A 164 10.04 -0.77 6.98
N GLY A 165 9.84 -2.04 7.35
CA GLY A 165 10.81 -2.84 8.09
C GLY A 165 10.87 -2.63 9.61
N HIS A 166 10.03 -1.78 10.19
CA HIS A 166 9.83 -1.72 11.63
C HIS A 166 9.03 -2.92 12.13
N GLY A 167 9.38 -3.43 13.32
CA GLY A 167 8.71 -4.59 13.91
C GLY A 167 9.11 -5.94 13.33
N GLN A 168 10.17 -6.00 12.53
CA GLN A 168 10.69 -7.26 11.96
C GLN A 168 12.18 -7.49 12.25
N MET A 169 12.57 -8.75 12.28
CA MET A 169 13.94 -9.19 12.49
C MET A 169 14.23 -10.46 11.72
N VAL A 170 15.29 -10.44 10.91
CA VAL A 170 15.77 -11.61 10.18
C VAL A 170 16.59 -12.48 11.13
N LEU A 171 16.24 -13.76 11.20
CA LEU A 171 16.94 -14.78 11.95
C LEU A 171 17.72 -15.64 10.96
N ARG A 172 19.05 -15.59 11.01
CA ARG A 172 19.92 -16.37 10.13
C ARG A 172 20.54 -17.56 10.86
N SER A 173 20.56 -17.53 12.18
CA SER A 173 21.18 -18.54 13.03
C SER A 173 20.69 -18.41 14.48
N ASP A 174 21.05 -19.38 15.31
CA ASP A 174 20.81 -19.37 16.76
C ASP A 174 21.34 -18.10 17.45
N ALA A 175 22.44 -17.53 16.94
CA ALA A 175 23.00 -16.29 17.49
C ALA A 175 22.05 -15.08 17.34
N ASP A 176 21.14 -15.10 16.36
CA ASP A 176 20.10 -14.07 16.24
C ASP A 176 18.95 -14.33 17.22
N LEU A 177 18.60 -15.59 17.46
CA LEU A 177 17.61 -16.00 18.45
C LEU A 177 18.02 -15.59 19.88
N GLU A 178 19.29 -15.74 20.23
CA GLU A 178 19.84 -15.31 21.53
C GLU A 178 19.65 -13.81 21.78
N LYS A 179 19.74 -12.97 20.73
CA LYS A 179 19.51 -11.51 20.85
C LYS A 179 18.05 -11.21 21.23
N ILE A 180 17.10 -12.01 20.74
CA ILE A 180 15.67 -11.88 21.08
C ILE A 180 15.45 -12.21 22.55
N ARG A 181 16.00 -13.34 23.00
CA ARG A 181 15.88 -13.79 24.40
C ARG A 181 16.45 -12.75 25.36
N ALA A 182 17.64 -12.22 25.05
CA ALA A 182 18.26 -11.17 25.84
C ALA A 182 17.41 -9.88 25.94
N ARG A 183 16.55 -9.60 24.95
CA ARG A 183 15.57 -8.49 25.05
C ARG A 183 14.40 -8.86 25.98
N GLY A 184 13.91 -10.09 25.90
CA GLY A 184 12.87 -10.61 26.80
C GLY A 184 13.30 -10.54 28.27
N ASP A 185 14.51 -11.00 28.58
CA ASP A 185 15.08 -11.04 29.94
C ASP A 185 15.21 -9.66 30.58
N ARG A 186 15.35 -8.60 29.75
CA ARG A 186 15.37 -7.20 30.20
C ARG A 186 13.98 -6.61 30.46
N GLY A 187 12.95 -7.46 30.56
CA GLY A 187 11.57 -7.05 30.83
C GLY A 187 10.79 -6.59 29.59
N GLY A 188 11.30 -6.85 28.38
CA GLY A 188 10.69 -6.41 27.12
C GLY A 188 9.44 -7.19 26.68
N GLY A 189 9.09 -8.28 27.38
CA GLY A 189 8.03 -9.21 26.96
C GLY A 189 8.31 -9.87 25.61
N PHE A 190 7.41 -10.76 25.19
CA PHE A 190 7.37 -11.30 23.82
C PHE A 190 6.08 -10.79 23.16
N PRO A 191 6.16 -9.81 22.24
CA PRO A 191 4.96 -9.33 21.57
C PRO A 191 4.39 -10.45 20.69
N PRO A 192 3.05 -10.57 20.55
CA PRO A 192 2.44 -11.47 19.58
C PRO A 192 3.07 -11.24 18.21
N SER A 193 3.57 -12.33 17.62
CA SER A 193 4.40 -12.27 16.42
C SER A 193 4.02 -13.41 15.46
N ILE A 194 4.53 -13.29 14.23
CA ILE A 194 4.50 -14.32 13.20
C ILE A 194 5.94 -14.62 12.79
N LEU A 195 6.28 -15.91 12.73
CA LEU A 195 7.52 -16.37 12.13
C LEU A 195 7.21 -16.78 10.68
N GLU A 196 7.91 -16.18 9.72
CA GLU A 196 7.79 -16.51 8.31
C GLU A 196 9.10 -17.11 7.79
N GLY A 197 9.00 -18.15 6.97
CA GLY A 197 10.12 -18.71 6.24
C GLY A 197 10.61 -17.75 5.16
N PHE A 198 11.92 -17.77 4.90
CA PHE A 198 12.48 -16.95 3.84
C PHE A 198 12.14 -17.55 2.47
N VAL A 199 11.50 -16.77 1.61
CA VAL A 199 11.22 -17.17 0.22
C VAL A 199 12.47 -16.93 -0.61
N ASP A 200 12.99 -17.95 -1.30
CA ASP A 200 14.10 -17.79 -2.27
C ASP A 200 13.55 -17.21 -3.59
N PHE A 201 13.23 -15.92 -3.57
CA PHE A 201 12.66 -15.21 -4.70
C PHE A 201 13.73 -14.71 -5.68
N ALA A 202 13.37 -14.63 -6.96
CA ALA A 202 14.17 -13.99 -8.00
C ALA A 202 14.05 -12.46 -7.94
N PHE A 203 12.84 -11.94 -7.68
CA PHE A 203 12.57 -10.52 -7.47
C PHE A 203 11.23 -10.31 -6.75
N GLU A 204 11.05 -9.11 -6.21
CA GLU A 204 9.79 -8.65 -5.64
C GLU A 204 8.94 -7.97 -6.72
N ALA A 205 7.64 -8.19 -6.66
CA ALA A 205 6.68 -7.63 -7.59
C ALA A 205 5.45 -7.11 -6.84
N SER A 206 4.59 -6.39 -7.54
CA SER A 206 3.24 -6.13 -7.06
C SER A 206 2.26 -6.04 -8.21
N ILE A 207 1.01 -6.34 -7.92
CA ILE A 207 -0.12 -6.07 -8.82
C ILE A 207 -1.17 -5.28 -8.04
N LEU A 208 -1.79 -4.29 -8.68
CA LEU A 208 -2.92 -3.59 -8.12
C LEU A 208 -4.20 -4.14 -8.72
N VAL A 209 -5.24 -4.26 -7.89
CA VAL A 209 -6.60 -4.52 -8.32
C VAL A 209 -7.51 -3.47 -7.71
N SER A 210 -8.45 -2.97 -8.52
CA SER A 210 -9.47 -2.03 -8.07
C SER A 210 -10.84 -2.53 -8.47
N GLY A 211 -11.86 -2.20 -7.69
CA GLY A 211 -13.23 -2.56 -8.00
C GLY A 211 -14.26 -1.59 -7.43
N ASN A 212 -15.50 -1.79 -7.84
CA ASN A 212 -16.67 -1.04 -7.36
C ASN A 212 -17.65 -1.94 -6.56
N GLY A 213 -17.15 -3.10 -6.10
CA GLY A 213 -17.93 -4.19 -5.48
C GLY A 213 -18.48 -5.22 -6.47
N LYS A 214 -18.51 -4.93 -7.77
CA LYS A 214 -19.07 -5.84 -8.81
C LYS A 214 -18.10 -6.11 -9.94
N ASP A 215 -17.54 -5.04 -10.50
CA ASP A 215 -16.56 -5.08 -11.56
C ASP A 215 -15.16 -4.86 -10.96
N PHE A 216 -14.18 -5.62 -11.44
CA PHE A 216 -12.81 -5.59 -10.96
C PHE A 216 -11.85 -5.48 -12.14
N VAL A 217 -10.87 -4.60 -12.02
CA VAL A 217 -9.83 -4.37 -13.03
C VAL A 217 -8.46 -4.44 -12.39
N THR A 218 -7.47 -4.90 -13.14
CA THR A 218 -6.08 -5.00 -12.65
C THR A 218 -5.18 -4.02 -13.38
N PHE A 219 -4.14 -3.59 -12.69
CA PHE A 219 -3.00 -2.93 -13.34
C PHE A 219 -1.96 -3.95 -13.78
N PRO A 220 -1.05 -3.59 -14.69
CA PRO A 220 0.10 -4.43 -15.02
C PRO A 220 0.88 -4.82 -13.76
N ILE A 221 1.38 -6.06 -13.75
CA ILE A 221 2.37 -6.49 -12.76
C ILE A 221 3.65 -5.66 -12.93
N VAL A 222 4.18 -5.18 -11.81
CA VAL A 222 5.40 -4.37 -11.76
C VAL A 222 6.46 -5.02 -10.88
N ARG A 223 7.73 -4.76 -11.19
CA ARG A 223 8.85 -5.21 -10.37
C ARG A 223 9.18 -4.11 -9.37
N ASN A 224 9.38 -4.48 -8.12
CA ASN A 224 9.74 -3.59 -7.04
C ASN A 224 11.16 -3.88 -6.56
N GLU A 225 11.91 -2.83 -6.27
CA GLU A 225 13.22 -2.94 -5.64
C GLU A 225 13.17 -2.20 -4.30
N HIS A 226 13.37 -2.93 -3.22
CA HIS A 226 13.46 -2.36 -1.87
C HIS A 226 14.92 -2.17 -1.46
N ARG A 227 15.20 -1.08 -0.75
CA ARG A 227 16.48 -0.84 -0.09
C ARG A 227 16.22 -0.48 1.36
N ASN A 228 16.88 -1.16 2.29
CA ASN A 228 16.62 -1.01 3.73
C ASN A 228 15.13 -1.22 4.10
N ASN A 229 14.44 -2.15 3.43
CA ASN A 229 13.00 -2.42 3.59
C ASN A 229 12.05 -1.26 3.20
N ILE A 230 12.55 -0.27 2.45
CA ILE A 230 11.73 0.81 1.89
C ILE A 230 11.76 0.68 0.37
N LEU A 231 10.59 0.83 -0.28
CA LEU A 231 10.51 0.82 -1.74
C LEU A 231 11.42 1.91 -2.31
N HIS A 232 12.40 1.50 -3.11
CA HIS A 232 13.30 2.40 -3.81
C HIS A 232 12.77 2.67 -5.22
N MET A 233 12.55 1.61 -6.01
CA MET A 233 12.09 1.73 -7.39
C MET A 233 10.95 0.77 -7.71
N THR A 234 10.08 1.21 -8.62
CA THR A 234 9.12 0.36 -9.32
C THR A 234 9.40 0.44 -10.82
N ILE A 235 9.49 -0.73 -11.47
CA ILE A 235 9.73 -0.89 -12.90
C ILE A 235 8.46 -1.45 -13.53
N ALA A 236 7.86 -0.70 -14.45
CA ALA A 236 6.60 -1.02 -15.12
C ALA A 236 6.80 -1.17 -16.64
N PRO A 237 6.40 -2.31 -17.25
CA PRO A 237 5.92 -3.53 -16.60
C PRO A 237 7.09 -4.37 -16.03
N ALA A 238 6.78 -5.34 -15.18
CA ALA A 238 7.73 -6.39 -14.84
C ALA A 238 8.01 -7.27 -16.07
N LYS A 239 9.27 -7.65 -16.29
CA LYS A 239 9.64 -8.67 -17.29
C LYS A 239 9.41 -10.06 -16.69
N VAL A 240 8.27 -10.67 -17.01
CA VAL A 240 7.85 -11.98 -16.48
C VAL A 240 7.33 -12.90 -17.58
N SER A 241 7.25 -14.20 -17.31
CA SER A 241 6.60 -15.15 -18.22
C SER A 241 5.09 -14.93 -18.29
N GLU A 242 4.47 -15.38 -19.38
CA GLU A 242 3.00 -15.33 -19.53
C GLU A 242 2.28 -16.08 -18.40
N HIS A 243 2.90 -17.14 -17.87
CA HIS A 243 2.38 -17.87 -16.71
C HIS A 243 2.31 -16.96 -15.48
N VAL A 244 3.41 -16.33 -15.09
CA VAL A 244 3.45 -15.42 -13.93
C VAL A 244 2.45 -14.27 -14.08
N ALA A 245 2.39 -13.65 -15.27
CA ALA A 245 1.43 -12.57 -15.53
C ALA A 245 -0.02 -13.03 -15.36
N ARG A 246 -0.36 -14.21 -15.90
CA ARG A 246 -1.71 -14.78 -15.80
C ARG A 246 -2.06 -15.16 -14.36
N GLU A 247 -1.16 -15.85 -13.65
CA GLU A 247 -1.38 -16.25 -12.26
C GLU A 247 -1.55 -15.04 -11.34
N ALA A 248 -0.71 -13.99 -11.48
CA ALA A 248 -0.85 -12.77 -10.71
C ALA A 248 -2.19 -12.05 -10.95
N HIS A 249 -2.64 -11.98 -12.21
CA HIS A 249 -3.95 -11.42 -12.56
C HIS A 249 -5.10 -12.25 -11.98
N GLU A 250 -5.11 -13.57 -12.20
CA GLU A 250 -6.17 -14.46 -11.72
C GLU A 250 -6.25 -14.45 -10.18
N LEU A 251 -5.11 -14.42 -9.50
CA LEU A 251 -5.00 -14.27 -8.05
C LEU A 251 -5.59 -12.95 -7.56
N ALA A 252 -5.23 -11.84 -8.21
CA ALA A 252 -5.72 -10.51 -7.83
C ALA A 252 -7.25 -10.41 -7.99
N ILE A 253 -7.79 -10.91 -9.09
CA ILE A 253 -9.23 -10.98 -9.33
C ILE A 253 -9.93 -11.89 -8.31
N ARG A 254 -9.32 -13.03 -7.94
CA ARG A 254 -9.89 -13.94 -6.94
C ARG A 254 -10.00 -13.29 -5.56
N LEU A 255 -8.93 -12.63 -5.11
CA LEU A 255 -8.95 -11.89 -3.83
C LEU A 255 -9.95 -10.73 -3.86
N ALA A 256 -9.96 -9.93 -4.93
CA ALA A 256 -10.90 -8.83 -5.08
C ALA A 256 -12.37 -9.30 -5.05
N LYS A 257 -12.69 -10.43 -5.70
CA LYS A 257 -14.01 -11.05 -5.62
C LYS A 257 -14.35 -11.58 -4.23
N GLY A 258 -13.40 -12.26 -3.57
CA GLY A 258 -13.60 -12.79 -2.21
C GLY A 258 -13.94 -11.70 -1.20
N PHE A 259 -13.40 -10.49 -1.41
CA PHE A 259 -13.72 -9.32 -0.61
C PHE A 259 -14.85 -8.46 -1.17
N GLU A 260 -15.40 -8.72 -2.35
CA GLU A 260 -16.27 -7.77 -3.07
C GLU A 260 -15.67 -6.35 -3.08
N LEU A 261 -14.41 -6.25 -3.51
CA LEU A 261 -13.59 -5.03 -3.41
C LEU A 261 -14.26 -3.78 -4.00
N ALA A 262 -14.45 -2.77 -3.14
CA ALA A 262 -14.67 -1.39 -3.55
C ALA A 262 -13.44 -0.55 -3.18
N GLY A 263 -12.89 0.19 -4.13
CA GLY A 263 -11.62 0.90 -3.99
C GLY A 263 -10.46 0.11 -4.56
N THR A 264 -9.28 0.13 -3.90
CA THR A 264 -8.02 -0.42 -4.42
C THR A 264 -7.39 -1.34 -3.39
N LEU A 265 -6.81 -2.44 -3.87
CA LEU A 265 -6.00 -3.37 -3.12
C LEU A 265 -4.67 -3.55 -3.87
N ALA A 266 -3.56 -3.32 -3.18
CA ALA A 266 -2.25 -3.73 -3.65
C ALA A 266 -1.88 -5.09 -3.07
N ILE A 267 -1.31 -5.92 -3.92
CA ILE A 267 -0.87 -7.27 -3.57
C ILE A 267 0.62 -7.31 -3.83
N GLU A 268 1.41 -7.38 -2.76
CA GLU A 268 2.84 -7.58 -2.86
C GLU A 268 3.16 -9.06 -3.09
N LEU A 269 4.08 -9.31 -4.01
CA LEU A 269 4.39 -10.63 -4.52
C LEU A 269 5.89 -10.90 -4.44
N PHE A 270 6.24 -12.14 -4.15
CA PHE A 270 7.53 -12.71 -4.46
C PHE A 270 7.39 -13.59 -5.70
N ILE A 271 8.24 -13.34 -6.69
CA ILE A 271 8.36 -14.21 -7.88
C ILE A 271 9.60 -15.07 -7.70
N THR A 272 9.43 -16.38 -7.65
CA THR A 272 10.54 -17.33 -7.45
C THR A 272 11.34 -17.57 -8.75
N LYS A 273 12.50 -18.22 -8.64
CA LYS A 273 13.35 -18.56 -9.79
C LYS A 273 12.71 -19.59 -10.73
N ASP A 274 11.71 -20.32 -10.23
CA ASP A 274 10.87 -21.28 -10.95
C ASP A 274 9.47 -20.73 -11.27
N ASP A 275 9.35 -19.41 -11.38
CA ASP A 275 8.15 -18.70 -11.85
C ASP A 275 6.89 -18.93 -10.98
N GLN A 276 7.05 -19.23 -9.69
CA GLN A 276 5.93 -19.28 -8.74
C GLN A 276 5.60 -17.88 -8.22
N VAL A 277 4.29 -17.61 -8.08
CA VAL A 277 3.75 -16.37 -7.52
C VAL A 277 3.36 -16.60 -6.07
N ILE A 278 4.06 -15.95 -5.14
CA ILE A 278 3.82 -16.07 -3.69
C ILE A 278 3.39 -14.71 -3.16
N VAL A 279 2.29 -14.64 -2.41
CA VAL A 279 1.84 -13.38 -1.79
C VAL A 279 2.69 -13.07 -0.55
N ASN A 280 3.24 -11.87 -0.51
CA ASN A 280 3.93 -11.32 0.66
C ASN A 280 2.92 -10.70 1.64
N GLU A 281 2.25 -9.62 1.23
CA GLU A 281 1.28 -8.87 2.04
C GLU A 281 0.24 -8.16 1.16
N LEU A 282 -0.82 -7.66 1.79
CA LEU A 282 -1.93 -6.94 1.17
C LEU A 282 -2.06 -5.54 1.76
N ALA A 283 -2.25 -4.54 0.90
CA ALA A 283 -2.53 -3.17 1.34
C ALA A 283 -3.87 -2.70 0.75
N PRO A 284 -4.94 -2.52 1.56
CA PRO A 284 -6.29 -2.23 1.07
C PRO A 284 -6.51 -0.74 0.76
N ARG A 285 -5.57 -0.18 0.03
CA ARG A 285 -5.47 1.23 -0.33
C ARG A 285 -4.62 1.39 -1.60
N PRO A 286 -4.62 2.57 -2.23
CA PRO A 286 -3.55 2.94 -3.14
C PRO A 286 -2.17 2.72 -2.51
N HIS A 287 -1.21 2.30 -3.33
CA HIS A 287 0.10 1.84 -2.89
C HIS A 287 1.25 2.57 -3.56
N ASN A 288 2.39 2.59 -2.88
CA ASN A 288 3.58 3.30 -3.33
C ASN A 288 4.09 2.75 -4.67
N SER A 289 4.07 1.41 -4.83
CA SER A 289 4.41 0.75 -6.10
C SER A 289 3.42 1.03 -7.24
N GLY A 290 2.32 1.72 -6.96
CA GLY A 290 1.35 2.14 -7.97
C GLY A 290 1.56 3.55 -8.50
N HIS A 291 2.47 4.35 -7.96
CA HIS A 291 2.55 5.77 -8.29
C HIS A 291 2.93 6.02 -9.76
N TYR A 292 3.66 5.09 -10.40
CA TYR A 292 3.94 5.13 -11.83
C TYR A 292 2.69 5.27 -12.71
N THR A 293 1.53 4.80 -12.22
CA THR A 293 0.27 4.78 -12.97
C THR A 293 -0.23 6.19 -13.31
N ILE A 294 0.17 7.23 -12.56
CA ILE A 294 -0.21 8.63 -12.82
C ILE A 294 0.23 9.06 -14.22
N GLU A 295 1.48 8.76 -14.60
CA GLU A 295 2.02 9.11 -15.91
C GLU A 295 1.88 8.00 -16.94
N ALA A 296 1.96 6.74 -16.51
CA ALA A 296 2.18 5.62 -17.42
C ALA A 296 0.90 4.90 -17.85
N CYS A 297 -0.23 5.10 -17.18
CA CYS A 297 -1.48 4.36 -17.43
C CYS A 297 -2.61 5.26 -17.95
N SER A 298 -3.58 4.66 -18.65
CA SER A 298 -4.78 5.37 -19.12
C SER A 298 -5.75 5.78 -18.01
N MET A 299 -5.57 5.21 -16.83
CA MET A 299 -6.30 5.50 -15.59
C MET A 299 -5.29 5.20 -14.48
N ASP A 300 -5.08 6.13 -13.56
CA ASP A 300 -4.18 5.90 -12.43
C ASP A 300 -4.88 5.19 -11.27
N GLN A 301 -4.11 4.70 -10.29
CA GLN A 301 -4.64 3.96 -9.16
C GLN A 301 -5.60 4.76 -8.25
N PHE A 302 -5.42 6.08 -8.18
CA PHE A 302 -6.24 6.98 -7.36
C PHE A 302 -7.56 7.26 -8.09
N ASP A 303 -7.47 7.47 -9.39
CA ASP A 303 -8.60 7.50 -10.31
C ASP A 303 -9.46 6.23 -10.21
N ALA A 304 -8.82 5.05 -10.21
CA ALA A 304 -9.49 3.77 -10.04
C ALA A 304 -10.11 3.63 -8.64
N HIS A 305 -9.40 4.09 -7.60
CA HIS A 305 -9.89 4.08 -6.23
C HIS A 305 -11.15 4.92 -6.06
N ILE A 306 -11.13 6.18 -6.52
CA ILE A 306 -12.26 7.11 -6.44
C ILE A 306 -13.46 6.57 -7.21
N ARG A 307 -13.26 6.04 -8.42
CA ARG A 307 -14.34 5.38 -9.18
C ARG A 307 -14.93 4.20 -8.41
N GLY A 308 -14.08 3.38 -7.80
CA GLY A 308 -14.49 2.23 -7.01
C GLY A 308 -15.41 2.60 -5.85
N ILE A 309 -14.99 3.54 -5.01
CA ILE A 309 -15.79 3.98 -3.84
C ILE A 309 -17.01 4.82 -4.25
N ALA A 310 -16.97 5.49 -5.41
CA ALA A 310 -18.11 6.23 -5.94
C ALA A 310 -19.15 5.35 -6.65
N GLY A 311 -18.88 4.04 -6.82
CA GLY A 311 -19.76 3.13 -7.55
C GLY A 311 -19.76 3.35 -9.07
N TRP A 312 -18.70 3.94 -9.63
CA TRP A 312 -18.59 4.21 -11.07
C TRP A 312 -18.17 2.95 -11.84
N PRO A 313 -18.40 2.89 -13.17
CA PRO A 313 -17.86 1.82 -14.00
C PRO A 313 -16.33 1.79 -13.98
N MET A 314 -15.76 0.59 -14.02
CA MET A 314 -14.32 0.35 -13.96
C MET A 314 -13.77 0.05 -15.37
N PRO A 315 -13.17 1.02 -16.09
CA PRO A 315 -12.51 0.73 -17.36
C PRO A 315 -11.19 -0.02 -17.12
N GLU A 316 -10.83 -0.94 -18.03
CA GLU A 316 -9.55 -1.66 -17.95
C GLU A 316 -8.37 -0.69 -18.12
N PRO A 317 -7.46 -0.57 -17.12
CA PRO A 317 -6.26 0.24 -17.23
C PRO A 317 -5.33 -0.28 -18.33
N LYS A 318 -4.82 0.62 -19.17
CA LYS A 318 -3.81 0.30 -20.19
C LYS A 318 -2.49 0.96 -19.81
N LEU A 319 -1.40 0.19 -19.85
CA LEU A 319 -0.07 0.77 -19.84
C LEU A 319 0.18 1.46 -21.18
N LEU A 320 0.32 2.79 -21.15
CA LEU A 320 0.53 3.62 -22.32
C LEU A 320 2.02 3.76 -22.66
N SER A 321 2.88 3.68 -21.65
CA SER A 321 4.34 3.74 -21.80
C SER A 321 5.00 2.94 -20.67
N PRO A 322 6.10 2.20 -20.91
CA PRO A 322 6.92 1.69 -19.82
C PRO A 322 7.47 2.85 -18.98
N ALA A 323 7.73 2.57 -17.70
CA ALA A 323 8.13 3.59 -16.75
C ALA A 323 9.01 3.03 -15.64
N VAL A 324 9.86 3.90 -15.09
CA VAL A 324 10.56 3.68 -13.82
C VAL A 324 10.12 4.76 -12.86
N MET A 325 9.53 4.35 -11.74
CA MET A 325 9.25 5.22 -10.62
C MET A 325 10.35 5.04 -9.57
N VAL A 326 10.84 6.13 -9.00
CA VAL A 326 11.84 6.13 -7.92
C VAL A 326 11.39 7.01 -6.75
N ASN A 327 11.56 6.52 -5.53
CA ASN A 327 11.16 7.26 -4.33
C ASN A 327 12.16 8.36 -3.99
N VAL A 328 11.62 9.51 -3.58
CA VAL A 328 12.39 10.62 -3.00
C VAL A 328 12.15 10.63 -1.50
N LEU A 329 13.10 10.08 -0.74
CA LEU A 329 13.11 10.13 0.72
C LEU A 329 13.70 11.46 1.17
N GLY A 330 13.61 11.79 2.47
CA GLY A 330 14.07 13.08 2.98
C GLY A 330 15.51 13.43 2.60
N GLN A 331 16.43 12.45 2.66
CA GLN A 331 17.83 12.64 2.25
C GLN A 331 18.03 12.82 0.74
N HIS A 332 17.06 12.42 -0.09
CA HIS A 332 17.13 12.56 -1.55
C HIS A 332 16.54 13.89 -2.04
N VAL A 333 15.77 14.62 -1.20
CA VAL A 333 15.07 15.86 -1.61
C VAL A 333 16.01 16.94 -2.15
N GLU A 334 17.09 17.23 -1.43
CA GLU A 334 18.03 18.27 -1.86
C GLU A 334 18.79 17.85 -3.14
N PRO A 335 19.39 16.64 -3.23
CA PRO A 335 20.01 16.16 -4.47
C PRO A 335 19.08 16.19 -5.68
N THR A 336 17.85 15.68 -5.55
CA THR A 336 16.94 15.63 -6.71
C THR A 336 16.54 17.02 -7.15
N ARG A 337 16.19 17.93 -6.21
CA ARG A 337 15.84 19.33 -6.51
C ARG A 337 16.94 20.08 -7.23
N ALA A 338 18.21 19.80 -6.92
CA ALA A 338 19.34 20.42 -7.59
C ALA A 338 19.43 20.03 -9.09
N LEU A 339 18.92 18.86 -9.45
CA LEU A 339 19.01 18.28 -10.80
C LEU A 339 17.74 18.43 -11.64
N ILE A 340 16.57 18.75 -11.06
CA ILE A 340 15.28 18.83 -11.80
C ILE A 340 15.40 19.66 -13.09
N LYS A 341 16.12 20.78 -13.06
CA LYS A 341 16.28 21.67 -14.22
C LYS A 341 17.00 21.02 -15.42
N ASP A 342 17.82 20.00 -15.16
CA ASP A 342 18.65 19.32 -16.14
C ASP A 342 18.00 17.99 -16.61
N HIS A 343 16.90 17.59 -15.97
CA HIS A 343 16.15 16.35 -16.22
C HIS A 343 14.68 16.65 -16.54
N PRO A 344 14.36 17.21 -17.72
CA PRO A 344 12.99 17.52 -18.11
C PRO A 344 12.09 16.28 -18.27
N GLU A 345 12.67 15.08 -18.38
CA GLU A 345 11.97 13.80 -18.43
C GLU A 345 11.47 13.31 -17.05
N TRP A 346 11.89 13.96 -15.96
CA TRP A 346 11.45 13.62 -14.62
C TRP A 346 10.06 14.20 -14.33
N ASN A 347 9.07 13.33 -14.22
CA ASN A 347 7.75 13.70 -13.69
C ASN A 347 7.83 13.69 -12.17
N VAL A 348 8.15 14.85 -11.60
CA VAL A 348 8.39 15.02 -10.16
C VAL A 348 7.09 15.24 -9.41
N HIS A 349 6.84 14.42 -8.40
CA HIS A 349 5.76 14.56 -7.44
C HIS A 349 6.31 14.90 -6.07
N ASP A 350 6.13 16.14 -5.61
CA ASP A 350 6.42 16.56 -4.24
C ASP A 350 5.12 16.58 -3.42
N TYR A 351 5.13 15.87 -2.29
CA TYR A 351 3.94 15.72 -1.46
C TYR A 351 3.64 16.93 -0.58
N GLY A 352 4.49 17.96 -0.58
CA GLY A 352 4.28 19.18 0.21
C GLY A 352 4.35 18.93 1.73
N LYS A 353 5.06 17.89 2.16
CA LYS A 353 5.24 17.58 3.59
C LYS A 353 6.07 18.69 4.24
N ALA A 354 5.56 19.25 5.34
CA ALA A 354 6.18 20.40 6.02
C ALA A 354 7.59 20.12 6.58
N GLU A 355 7.86 18.88 6.99
CA GLU A 355 9.13 18.49 7.60
C GLU A 355 9.81 17.39 6.77
N VAL A 356 11.04 17.68 6.33
CA VAL A 356 11.95 16.72 5.70
C VAL A 356 12.60 15.88 6.79
N ARG A 357 12.37 14.57 6.80
CA ARG A 357 12.99 13.62 7.74
C ARG A 357 13.65 12.48 6.98
N HIS A 358 14.78 11.99 7.49
CA HIS A 358 15.45 10.80 6.96
C HIS A 358 14.46 9.64 6.83
N ASP A 359 14.52 8.91 5.71
CA ASP A 359 13.65 7.77 5.37
C ASP A 359 12.15 8.08 5.24
N ARG A 360 11.72 9.33 5.47
CA ARG A 360 10.34 9.74 5.19
C ARG A 360 10.17 9.91 3.69
N LYS A 361 9.15 9.26 3.11
CA LYS A 361 8.73 9.45 1.71
C LYS A 361 8.27 10.88 1.49
N MET A 362 9.06 11.70 0.79
CA MET A 362 8.79 13.13 0.55
C MET A 362 8.21 13.39 -0.84
N GLY A 363 8.45 12.49 -1.78
CA GLY A 363 7.96 12.55 -3.14
C GLY A 363 8.28 11.27 -3.89
N HIS A 364 7.99 11.28 -5.18
CA HIS A 364 8.50 10.31 -6.14
C HIS A 364 8.79 10.99 -7.48
N ILE A 365 9.55 10.30 -8.32
CA ILE A 365 9.82 10.72 -9.70
C ILE A 365 9.45 9.56 -10.61
N THR A 366 8.63 9.82 -11.62
CA THR A 366 8.33 8.85 -12.69
C THR A 366 9.03 9.27 -13.97
N VAL A 367 9.80 8.37 -14.57
CA VAL A 367 10.42 8.54 -15.88
C VAL A 367 9.77 7.57 -16.87
N LEU A 368 9.06 8.10 -17.86
CA LEU A 368 8.54 7.31 -18.98
C LEU A 368 9.69 6.96 -19.93
N THR A 369 9.74 5.72 -20.41
CA THR A 369 10.91 5.21 -21.14
C THR A 369 10.56 4.02 -22.04
N ASP A 370 11.35 3.83 -23.09
CA ASP A 370 11.33 2.63 -23.93
C ASP A 370 12.33 1.56 -23.44
N ASP A 371 13.24 1.92 -22.52
CA ASP A 371 14.28 1.05 -21.97
C ASP A 371 14.40 1.22 -20.45
N PRO A 372 13.59 0.49 -19.66
CA PRO A 372 13.60 0.60 -18.21
C PRO A 372 14.93 0.24 -17.55
N GLU A 373 15.70 -0.70 -18.12
CA GLU A 373 17.00 -1.10 -17.56
C GLU A 373 18.02 0.04 -17.66
N ARG A 374 18.08 0.69 -18.83
CA ARG A 374 18.90 1.87 -19.02
C ARG A 374 18.43 3.03 -18.12
N THR A 375 17.13 3.27 -18.02
CA THR A 375 16.61 4.34 -17.15
C THR A 375 16.93 4.12 -15.67
N VAL A 376 16.87 2.87 -15.19
CA VAL A 376 17.36 2.53 -13.83
C VAL A 376 18.84 2.89 -13.69
N ALA A 377 19.69 2.49 -14.65
CA ALA A 377 21.12 2.82 -14.62
C ALA A 377 21.39 4.33 -14.66
N ASP A 378 20.65 5.08 -15.47
CA ASP A 378 20.76 6.53 -15.60
C ASP A 378 20.33 7.24 -14.30
N LEU A 379 19.22 6.81 -13.68
CA LEU A 379 18.78 7.31 -12.37
C LEU A 379 19.83 7.04 -11.28
N GLU A 380 20.38 5.84 -11.23
CA GLU A 380 21.46 5.50 -10.29
C GLU A 380 22.74 6.30 -10.55
N ALA A 381 23.05 6.64 -11.80
CA ALA A 381 24.24 7.40 -12.16
C ALA A 381 24.16 8.89 -11.76
N THR A 382 22.98 9.42 -11.44
CA THR A 382 22.82 10.80 -10.96
C THR A 382 23.49 11.08 -9.61
N GLY A 383 23.70 10.03 -8.81
CA GLY A 383 24.23 10.14 -7.45
C GLY A 383 23.20 10.57 -6.40
N CYS A 384 21.94 10.84 -6.77
CA CYS A 384 20.90 11.26 -5.82
C CYS A 384 20.57 10.21 -4.74
N TRP A 385 20.86 8.93 -5.02
CA TRP A 385 20.55 7.78 -4.16
C TRP A 385 21.82 7.01 -3.73
N ASP A 386 23.00 7.64 -3.77
CA ASP A 386 24.29 6.99 -3.47
C ASP A 386 24.42 6.51 -2.00
N ASP A 387 23.65 7.08 -1.08
CA ASP A 387 23.54 6.60 0.30
C ASP A 387 23.02 5.17 0.38
N LEU A 388 22.16 4.79 -0.58
CA LEU A 388 21.57 3.45 -0.66
C LEU A 388 22.51 2.41 -1.31
N LYS A 389 23.57 2.83 -2.01
CA LYS A 389 24.58 1.91 -2.59
C LYS A 389 25.54 1.32 -1.56
N LYS A 390 25.67 1.94 -0.38
CA LYS A 390 26.73 1.64 0.60
C LYS A 390 26.45 0.45 1.53
N LYS A 391 25.42 -0.36 1.29
CA LYS A 391 25.06 -1.51 2.17
C LYS A 391 24.52 -2.71 1.38
N ALA A 392 25.29 -3.22 0.43
CA ALA A 392 25.06 -4.56 -0.13
C ALA A 392 25.95 -5.59 0.58
#